data_AF-A0AAV2S2W1-F1
#
_entry.id   AF-A0AAV2S2W1-F1
#
_cell.length_a   1.000
_cell.length_b   1.000
_cell.length_c   1.000
_cell.angle_alpha   90.00
_cell.angle_beta   90.00
_cell.angle_gamma   90.00
#
_symmetry.space_group_name_H-M   'P 1'
#
loop_
_entity.id
_entity.type
_entity.pdbx_description
1 polymer ?
#
loop_
_entity_poly.entity_id
_entity_poly.type
_entity_poly.pdbx_seq_one_letter_code
_entity_poly.pdbx_strand_id
1 'polypeptide(L)'
;SERSQNTNDQRSRSYMKSNSISIVLLTRHRPIREQYDITDINIHYKIPSRCCTEMLEVPPQPRVVGECTITQVEELCTVDNIEWVNTFKPPSKSNTDDPNAADQEMKQMEKELQKLILIKIKLPDSAFWFEPPLMVLWDDEKQFWSTEFFQDVKYNEDVCTMQVRTTRLGVMGLAMNRYANLPFQNWEISPGAAPDTVKIKLCGAVVVAAITIKGSQACVSQLQEGSKAVLTHLYGKYMKLNQLIKTLQFYGINLFPERDSYCYIDGLPHKHRPTEQHLYRCMALVAPALSFTWSRWNLLAGEDKLVFQMKSLKDDEQTGPPLVLVTPSKTCILDCTEISQAFSDKEPEGAKYYADLLQLAMGEFGDEMVQMVKNSNPTFIHTISHMIQCASVISYC
;
A
#
# COMPACT_ATOMS: atom_id res chain seq x y z
N SER A 1 53.91 30.88 -34.26
CA SER A 1 52.61 30.21 -34.47
C SER A 1 51.91 30.11 -33.13
N GLU A 2 51.32 31.21 -32.68
CA GLU A 2 50.49 31.29 -31.49
C GLU A 2 49.07 31.59 -31.97
N ARG A 3 48.11 30.71 -31.68
CA ARG A 3 46.68 31.00 -31.78
C ARG A 3 45.96 30.33 -30.63
N SER A 4 45.68 31.15 -29.63
CA SER A 4 44.74 30.97 -28.54
C SER A 4 43.30 30.83 -29.06
N GLN A 5 42.55 30.02 -28.33
CA GLN A 5 41.15 29.67 -28.52
C GLN A 5 40.24 30.91 -28.40
N ASN A 6 39.26 31.00 -29.30
CA ASN A 6 38.10 31.88 -29.16
C ASN A 6 36.87 31.06 -29.55
N THR A 7 36.18 30.51 -28.56
CA THR A 7 34.83 29.94 -28.72
C THR A 7 33.82 30.98 -28.25
N ASN A 8 33.16 31.59 -29.23
CA ASN A 8 31.95 32.40 -29.04
C ASN A 8 30.82 31.51 -28.51
N ASP A 9 30.39 31.75 -27.27
CA ASP A 9 29.17 31.16 -26.72
C ASP A 9 28.11 32.27 -26.64
N GLN A 10 27.30 32.39 -27.70
CA GLN A 10 26.15 33.28 -27.75
C GLN A 10 25.02 32.72 -26.87
N ARG A 11 24.96 33.14 -25.60
CA ARG A 11 23.78 32.93 -24.75
C ARG A 11 22.70 33.96 -25.07
N SER A 12 21.78 33.58 -25.94
CA SER A 12 20.50 34.26 -26.14
C SER A 12 19.70 34.26 -24.83
N ARG A 13 19.40 35.44 -24.29
CA ARG A 13 18.53 35.64 -23.13
C ARG A 13 17.07 35.43 -23.54
N SER A 14 16.43 34.39 -23.00
CA SER A 14 14.97 34.26 -23.00
C SER A 14 14.41 34.68 -21.65
N TYR A 15 13.47 35.61 -21.69
CA TYR A 15 12.62 35.97 -20.56
C TYR A 15 11.82 34.74 -20.11
N MET A 16 11.76 34.46 -18.80
CA MET A 16 10.91 33.40 -18.24
C MET A 16 9.43 33.70 -18.55
N LYS A 17 8.93 33.08 -19.63
CA LYS A 17 7.51 32.81 -19.89
C LYS A 17 7.23 31.33 -19.65
N SER A 18 7.60 30.82 -18.49
CA SER A 18 7.25 29.46 -18.10
C SER A 18 7.19 29.34 -16.59
N ASN A 19 5.98 29.27 -16.04
CA ASN A 19 5.70 28.96 -14.62
C ASN A 19 5.94 27.47 -14.33
N SER A 20 7.08 26.94 -14.78
CA SER A 20 7.48 25.55 -14.62
C SER A 20 8.54 25.49 -13.53
N ILE A 21 8.12 25.14 -12.31
CA ILE A 21 9.03 24.88 -11.19
C ILE A 21 9.39 23.40 -11.26
N SER A 22 10.68 23.09 -11.40
CA SER A 22 11.19 21.73 -11.30
C SER A 22 11.59 21.49 -9.85
N ILE A 23 10.87 20.62 -9.14
CA ILE A 23 11.12 20.37 -7.71
C ILE A 23 11.82 19.03 -7.54
N VAL A 24 13.00 19.06 -6.91
CA VAL A 24 13.72 17.88 -6.46
C VAL A 24 13.31 17.60 -5.01
N LEU A 25 12.67 16.44 -4.77
CA LEU A 25 12.19 16.04 -3.45
C LEU A 25 13.38 15.84 -2.49
N LEU A 26 13.46 16.64 -1.42
CA LEU A 26 14.40 16.45 -0.31
C LEU A 26 13.64 15.94 0.92
N THR A 27 14.03 14.78 1.43
CA THR A 27 13.40 14.11 2.58
C THR A 27 13.84 14.76 3.90
N ARG A 28 12.92 15.34 4.68
CA ARG A 28 13.16 15.70 6.09
C ARG A 28 12.01 15.20 6.99
N HIS A 29 12.37 14.53 8.09
CA HIS A 29 11.43 13.98 9.07
C HIS A 29 11.07 15.01 10.16
N ARG A 30 9.76 15.25 10.37
CA ARG A 30 9.20 15.75 11.65
C ARG A 30 7.84 15.06 11.93
N PRO A 31 7.56 14.65 13.17
CA PRO A 31 6.27 14.08 13.56
C PRO A 31 5.19 15.17 13.68
N ILE A 32 3.96 14.88 13.24
CA ILE A 32 2.78 15.73 13.44
C ILE A 32 1.63 14.81 13.89
N ARG A 33 0.80 15.30 14.82
CA ARG A 33 -0.40 14.64 15.39
C ARG A 33 -1.54 14.57 14.36
N GLU A 34 -2.28 13.47 14.40
CA GLU A 34 -3.42 13.15 13.52
C GLU A 34 -4.75 13.64 14.12
N GLN A 35 -5.62 14.23 13.29
CA GLN A 35 -7.03 14.46 13.57
C GLN A 35 -7.84 14.34 12.25
N TYR A 36 -9.11 13.93 12.39
CA TYR A 36 -9.94 13.25 11.37
C TYR A 36 -10.74 14.19 10.42
N ASP A 37 -10.87 13.73 9.15
CA ASP A 37 -11.78 14.03 8.01
C ASP A 37 -11.81 15.44 7.37
N ILE A 38 -11.94 15.67 6.05
CA ILE A 38 -12.64 14.94 4.96
C ILE A 38 -11.80 14.97 3.66
N THR A 39 -11.03 13.90 3.47
CA THR A 39 -10.76 13.10 2.25
C THR A 39 -10.08 11.91 2.90
N ASP A 40 -10.75 10.77 3.06
CA ASP A 40 -10.36 9.71 4.01
C ASP A 40 -8.86 9.33 3.88
N ILE A 41 -8.00 9.99 4.66
CA ILE A 41 -6.57 9.71 4.74
C ILE A 41 -6.36 8.34 5.38
N ASN A 42 -7.38 7.81 6.07
CA ASN A 42 -7.36 6.46 6.62
C ASN A 42 -7.37 5.39 5.53
N ILE A 43 -7.92 5.69 4.34
CA ILE A 43 -7.84 4.84 3.15
C ILE A 43 -6.50 5.04 2.43
N HIS A 44 -5.77 6.13 2.71
CA HIS A 44 -4.56 6.46 1.95
C HIS A 44 -3.28 6.43 2.80
N TYR A 45 -2.36 5.54 2.46
CA TYR A 45 -1.04 5.51 3.08
C TYR A 45 -0.16 6.63 2.50
N LYS A 46 0.51 7.36 3.40
CA LYS A 46 1.43 8.44 3.02
C LYS A 46 2.82 7.88 2.84
N ILE A 47 3.36 7.99 1.63
CA ILE A 47 4.78 7.77 1.41
C ILE A 47 5.56 8.90 2.10
N PRO A 48 6.65 8.61 2.83
CA PRO A 48 7.40 9.59 3.63
C PRO A 48 8.16 10.66 2.81
N SER A 49 7.64 11.08 1.67
CA SER A 49 8.08 12.25 0.90
C SER A 49 7.13 13.43 1.14
N ARG A 50 7.44 14.26 2.14
CA ARG A 50 6.80 15.58 2.29
C ARG A 50 7.54 16.59 1.42
N CYS A 51 6.82 17.34 0.60
CA CYS A 51 7.38 18.43 -0.18
C CYS A 51 6.70 19.73 0.25
N CYS A 52 7.46 20.69 0.78
CA CYS A 52 6.93 22.02 1.05
C CYS A 52 7.39 22.95 -0.07
N THR A 53 6.44 23.66 -0.68
CA THR A 53 6.73 24.68 -1.69
C THR A 53 6.27 26.02 -1.17
N GLU A 54 7.19 26.96 -1.12
CA GLU A 54 6.94 28.34 -0.70
C GLU A 54 7.36 29.26 -1.87
N MET A 55 6.61 30.34 -2.08
CA MET A 55 7.01 31.38 -3.02
C MET A 55 7.65 32.50 -2.22
N LEU A 56 8.89 32.82 -2.58
CA LEU A 56 9.69 33.81 -1.86
C LEU A 56 9.83 35.06 -2.71
N GLU A 57 9.73 36.22 -2.08
CA GLU A 57 10.14 37.47 -2.72
C GLU A 57 11.66 37.47 -2.90
N VAL A 58 12.11 37.56 -4.15
CA VAL A 58 13.53 37.57 -4.48
C VAL A 58 13.96 39.03 -4.65
N PRO A 59 15.08 39.45 -4.03
CA PRO A 59 15.58 40.80 -4.21
C PRO A 59 15.88 41.11 -5.69
N PRO A 60 15.88 42.40 -6.07
CA PRO A 60 16.05 42.83 -7.44
C PRO A 60 17.29 42.21 -8.09
N GLN A 61 17.09 41.41 -9.13
CA GLN A 61 18.19 40.75 -9.81
C GLN A 61 19.04 41.78 -10.59
N PRO A 62 20.37 41.56 -10.68
CA PRO A 62 21.28 42.45 -11.41
C PRO A 62 20.80 42.70 -12.85
N ARG A 63 20.72 43.97 -13.24
CA ARG A 63 20.38 44.36 -14.62
C ARG A 63 21.65 44.82 -15.33
N VAL A 64 21.91 44.21 -16.49
CA VAL A 64 22.99 44.65 -17.37
C VAL A 64 22.47 45.81 -18.23
N VAL A 65 23.07 46.97 -18.07
CA VAL A 65 22.79 48.19 -18.84
C VAL A 65 24.09 48.61 -19.52
N GLY A 66 24.17 48.41 -20.84
CA GLY A 66 25.43 48.55 -21.58
C GLY A 66 26.46 47.49 -21.16
N GLU A 67 27.68 47.92 -20.83
CA GLU A 67 28.74 47.05 -20.27
C GLU A 67 28.70 46.96 -18.73
N CYS A 68 27.81 47.71 -18.07
CA CYS A 68 27.74 47.76 -16.62
C CYS A 68 26.65 46.82 -16.08
N THR A 69 26.95 46.15 -14.96
CA THR A 69 25.97 45.37 -14.22
C THR A 69 25.54 46.18 -12.99
N ILE A 70 24.27 46.58 -12.96
CA ILE A 70 23.69 47.40 -11.89
C ILE A 70 22.80 46.51 -11.03
N THR A 71 23.06 46.47 -9.73
CA THR A 71 22.26 45.74 -8.74
C THR A 71 21.81 46.71 -7.66
N GLN A 72 20.52 46.70 -7.33
CA GLN A 72 19.99 47.48 -6.21
C GLN A 72 20.41 46.78 -4.91
N VAL A 73 21.07 47.50 -4.01
CA VAL A 73 21.51 46.97 -2.71
C VAL A 73 20.47 47.35 -1.66
N GLU A 74 19.90 46.35 -0.99
CA GLU A 74 18.99 46.53 0.16
C GLU A 74 19.71 46.15 1.46
N GLU A 75 19.54 46.96 2.51
CA GLU A 75 20.37 46.89 3.72
C GLU A 75 20.06 45.69 4.64
N LEU A 76 18.89 45.06 4.52
CA LEU A 76 18.49 43.84 5.23
C LEU A 76 17.39 43.11 4.43
N CYS A 77 17.72 42.02 3.74
CA CYS A 77 16.70 41.16 3.11
C CYS A 77 16.15 40.17 4.15
N THR A 78 15.01 40.49 4.78
CA THR A 78 14.16 39.42 5.30
C THR A 78 13.50 38.75 4.10
N VAL A 79 13.58 37.43 4.02
CA VAL A 79 12.91 36.66 2.97
C VAL A 79 11.43 36.64 3.31
N ASP A 80 10.65 37.42 2.59
CA ASP A 80 9.20 37.48 2.77
C ASP A 80 8.52 36.38 1.95
N ASN A 81 7.63 35.64 2.61
CA ASN A 81 6.81 34.62 1.99
C ASN A 81 5.64 35.28 1.26
N ILE A 82 5.49 34.98 -0.02
CA ILE A 82 4.34 35.43 -0.82
C ILE A 82 3.29 34.32 -0.79
N GLU A 83 2.15 34.61 -0.18
CA GLU A 83 0.99 33.72 -0.24
C GLU A 83 0.38 33.77 -1.66
N TRP A 84 0.66 32.73 -2.45
CA TRP A 84 0.10 32.58 -3.78
C TRP A 84 -1.14 31.69 -3.76
N VAL A 85 -2.28 32.25 -4.15
CA VAL A 85 -3.54 31.56 -4.36
C VAL A 85 -4.14 32.02 -5.69
N ASN A 86 -4.66 31.08 -6.46
CA ASN A 86 -5.38 31.33 -7.70
C ASN A 86 -6.73 30.61 -7.66
N THR A 87 -7.74 31.18 -8.31
CA THR A 87 -9.06 30.55 -8.41
C THR A 87 -9.22 29.96 -9.80
N PHE A 88 -9.26 28.64 -9.90
CA PHE A 88 -9.61 27.98 -11.15
C PHE A 88 -11.11 28.14 -11.41
N LYS A 89 -11.48 28.70 -12.57
CA LYS A 89 -12.87 28.83 -13.00
C LYS A 89 -13.11 27.86 -14.17
N PRO A 90 -13.85 26.76 -13.98
CA PRO A 90 -14.15 25.86 -15.08
C PRO A 90 -15.00 26.58 -16.14
N PRO A 91 -14.84 26.24 -17.43
CA PRO A 91 -15.67 26.81 -18.49
C PRO A 91 -17.15 26.47 -18.24
N SER A 92 -18.05 27.42 -18.49
CA SER A 92 -19.48 27.20 -18.44
C SER A 92 -19.89 26.26 -19.58
N LYS A 93 -20.40 25.06 -19.24
CA LYS A 93 -20.91 24.12 -20.24
C LYS A 93 -22.09 24.75 -20.98
N SER A 94 -21.98 24.90 -22.30
CA SER A 94 -23.11 25.27 -23.14
C SER A 94 -23.94 24.01 -23.45
N ASN A 95 -25.27 24.10 -23.35
CA ASN A 95 -26.19 22.98 -23.64
C ASN A 95 -26.46 22.79 -25.14
N THR A 96 -25.55 23.24 -26.00
CA THR A 96 -25.72 23.30 -27.45
C THR A 96 -24.73 22.33 -28.09
N ASP A 97 -25.23 21.37 -28.88
CA ASP A 97 -24.42 20.44 -29.71
C ASP A 97 -23.77 21.17 -30.91
N ASP A 98 -23.16 22.33 -30.68
CA ASP A 98 -22.43 23.10 -31.70
C ASP A 98 -20.91 22.83 -31.57
N PRO A 99 -20.25 22.27 -32.62
CA PRO A 99 -18.81 22.03 -32.62
C PRO A 99 -17.96 23.28 -32.32
N ASN A 100 -18.42 24.48 -32.71
CA ASN A 100 -17.68 25.72 -32.49
C ASN A 100 -17.75 26.18 -31.02
N ALA A 101 -18.83 25.84 -30.31
CA ALA A 101 -18.95 26.10 -28.88
C ALA A 101 -17.96 25.23 -28.08
N ALA A 102 -17.84 23.95 -28.44
CA ALA A 102 -16.87 23.03 -27.83
C ALA A 102 -15.41 23.50 -27.99
N ASP A 103 -15.04 24.00 -29.18
CA ASP A 103 -13.70 24.55 -29.43
C ASP A 103 -13.40 25.80 -28.59
N GLN A 104 -14.41 26.65 -28.37
CA GLN A 104 -14.28 27.84 -27.53
C GLN A 104 -14.16 27.49 -26.05
N GLU A 105 -14.94 26.51 -25.57
CA GLU A 105 -14.84 25.98 -24.21
C GLU A 105 -13.46 25.39 -23.94
N MET A 106 -12.91 24.61 -24.88
CA MET A 106 -11.56 24.04 -24.77
C MET A 106 -10.47 25.13 -24.69
N LYS A 107 -10.55 26.15 -25.55
CA LYS A 107 -9.60 27.28 -25.53
C LYS A 107 -9.68 28.10 -24.24
N GLN A 108 -10.88 28.26 -23.67
CA GLN A 108 -11.05 28.95 -22.39
C GLN A 108 -10.45 28.13 -21.25
N MET A 109 -10.70 26.82 -21.22
CA MET A 109 -10.12 25.91 -20.24
C MET A 109 -8.59 25.95 -20.26
N GLU A 110 -7.97 25.87 -21.45
CA GLU A 110 -6.52 25.96 -21.59
C GLU A 110 -5.95 27.28 -21.05
N LYS A 111 -6.63 28.40 -21.32
CA LYS A 111 -6.23 29.72 -20.80
C LYS A 111 -6.28 29.79 -19.28
N GLU A 112 -7.31 29.23 -18.66
CA GLU A 112 -7.40 29.19 -17.19
C GLU A 112 -6.33 28.29 -16.59
N LEU A 113 -6.07 27.12 -17.18
CA LEU A 113 -4.98 26.22 -16.74
C LEU A 113 -3.59 26.86 -16.88
N GLN A 114 -3.36 27.70 -17.90
CA GLN A 114 -2.09 28.42 -18.08
C GLN A 114 -1.79 29.44 -16.97
N LYS A 115 -2.81 29.89 -16.22
CA LYS A 115 -2.61 30.78 -15.05
C LYS A 115 -2.11 30.02 -13.81
N LEU A 116 -2.25 28.70 -13.79
CA LEU A 116 -1.86 27.86 -12.67
C LEU A 116 -0.37 27.49 -12.75
N ILE A 117 0.24 27.27 -11.58
CA ILE A 117 1.63 26.82 -11.49
C ILE A 117 1.70 25.35 -11.89
N LEU A 118 2.59 25.03 -12.82
CA LEU A 118 2.82 23.66 -13.24
C LEU A 118 3.88 23.02 -12.35
N ILE A 119 3.50 21.93 -11.70
CA ILE A 119 4.37 21.08 -10.88
C ILE A 119 4.62 19.78 -11.64
N LYS A 120 5.90 19.42 -11.82
CA LYS A 120 6.31 18.13 -12.36
C LYS A 120 7.21 17.42 -11.34
N ILE A 121 6.80 16.22 -10.94
CA ILE A 121 7.46 15.41 -9.92
C ILE A 121 7.87 14.08 -10.54
N LYS A 122 9.14 13.69 -10.36
CA LYS A 122 9.56 12.30 -10.57
C LYS A 122 9.27 11.51 -9.30
N LEU A 123 8.52 10.43 -9.41
CA LEU A 123 8.21 9.56 -8.28
C LEU A 123 9.49 8.83 -7.84
N PRO A 124 9.67 8.61 -6.52
CA PRO A 124 10.75 7.79 -6.01
C PRO A 124 10.77 6.39 -6.62
N ASP A 125 11.93 6.00 -7.14
CA ASP A 125 12.19 4.64 -7.64
C ASP A 125 12.26 3.59 -6.50
N SER A 126 12.20 4.06 -5.25
CA SER A 126 12.27 3.25 -4.03
C SER A 126 10.91 2.78 -3.50
N ALA A 127 9.80 3.00 -4.21
CA ALA A 127 8.46 2.58 -3.79
C ALA A 127 7.72 1.94 -4.96
N PHE A 128 6.81 1.01 -4.65
CA PHE A 128 5.89 0.46 -5.65
C PHE A 128 4.71 1.38 -5.82
N TRP A 129 4.43 1.72 -7.07
CA TRP A 129 3.26 2.49 -7.46
C TRP A 129 2.34 1.57 -8.24
N PHE A 130 1.47 0.85 -7.53
CA PHE A 130 0.51 -0.09 -8.13
C PHE A 130 -0.63 0.63 -8.85
N GLU A 131 -0.91 1.85 -8.41
CA GLU A 131 -1.91 2.75 -8.97
C GLU A 131 -1.27 4.14 -9.06
N PRO A 132 -1.76 5.00 -9.97
CA PRO A 132 -1.35 6.40 -10.01
C PRO A 132 -1.58 7.05 -8.64
N PRO A 133 -0.55 7.64 -8.00
CA PRO A 133 -0.74 8.27 -6.70
C PRO A 133 -1.58 9.55 -6.81
N LEU A 134 -2.30 9.86 -5.74
CA LEU A 134 -3.00 11.13 -5.61
C LEU A 134 -2.03 12.20 -5.12
N MET A 135 -2.08 13.38 -5.74
CA MET A 135 -1.43 14.56 -5.17
C MET A 135 -2.35 15.20 -4.15
N VAL A 136 -1.82 15.45 -2.95
CA VAL A 136 -2.56 16.06 -1.85
C VAL A 136 -1.82 17.28 -1.32
N LEU A 137 -2.58 18.29 -0.89
CA LEU A 137 -2.07 19.51 -0.26
C LEU A 137 -2.74 19.65 1.11
N TRP A 138 -1.95 20.01 2.12
CA TRP A 138 -2.45 20.26 3.47
C TRP A 138 -3.22 21.57 3.50
N ASP A 139 -4.50 21.49 3.86
CA ASP A 139 -5.37 22.65 4.09
C ASP A 139 -5.27 23.07 5.55
N ASP A 140 -4.57 24.17 5.82
CA ASP A 140 -4.41 24.70 7.17
C ASP A 140 -5.73 25.21 7.79
N GLU A 141 -6.71 25.62 6.99
CA GLU A 141 -7.99 26.09 7.53
C GLU A 141 -8.82 24.93 8.03
N LYS A 142 -8.87 23.86 7.23
CA LYS A 142 -9.68 22.68 7.53
C LYS A 142 -8.92 21.60 8.30
N GLN A 143 -7.61 21.73 8.43
CA GLN A 143 -6.70 20.78 9.10
C GLN A 143 -6.74 19.36 8.50
N PHE A 144 -6.80 19.25 7.17
CA PHE A 144 -6.75 17.96 6.47
C PHE A 144 -6.03 18.02 5.11
N TRP A 145 -5.72 16.84 4.55
CA TRP A 145 -5.17 16.73 3.20
C TRP A 145 -6.28 16.77 2.15
N SER A 146 -6.20 17.70 1.20
CA SER A 146 -7.18 17.89 0.13
C SER A 146 -6.56 17.68 -1.25
N THR A 147 -7.36 17.17 -2.19
CA THR A 147 -7.03 17.07 -3.62
C THR A 147 -7.62 18.22 -4.45
N GLU A 148 -8.48 19.05 -3.87
CA GLU A 148 -9.26 20.10 -4.55
C GLU A 148 -8.37 21.18 -5.22
N PHE A 149 -7.16 21.35 -4.71
CA PHE A 149 -6.21 22.37 -5.16
C PHE A 149 -5.45 22.00 -6.43
N PHE A 150 -5.66 20.79 -6.98
CA PHE A 150 -4.96 20.32 -8.17
C PHE A 150 -5.88 20.16 -9.38
N GLN A 151 -5.38 20.53 -10.55
CA GLN A 151 -6.04 20.47 -11.86
C GLN A 151 -5.08 19.88 -12.90
N ASP A 152 -5.61 19.40 -14.04
CA ASP A 152 -4.81 18.85 -15.14
C ASP A 152 -3.78 17.78 -14.69
N VAL A 153 -4.24 16.86 -13.83
CA VAL A 153 -3.40 15.78 -13.29
C VAL A 153 -3.08 14.77 -14.39
N LYS A 154 -1.79 14.61 -14.68
CA LYS A 154 -1.25 13.69 -15.69
C LYS A 154 -0.22 12.79 -15.03
N TYR A 155 -0.40 11.48 -15.18
CA TYR A 155 0.56 10.48 -14.75
C TYR A 155 1.16 9.79 -15.97
N ASN A 156 2.49 9.69 -16.00
CA ASN A 156 3.22 8.91 -16.97
C ASN A 156 3.93 7.77 -16.25
N GLU A 157 3.45 6.56 -16.47
CA GLU A 157 3.92 5.33 -15.86
C GLU A 157 5.32 4.93 -16.35
N ASP A 158 5.61 5.04 -17.65
CA ASP A 158 6.89 4.64 -18.25
C ASP A 158 8.09 5.37 -17.64
N VAL A 159 7.93 6.66 -17.34
CA VAL A 159 8.98 7.48 -16.70
C VAL A 159 8.73 7.72 -15.21
N CYS A 160 7.68 7.14 -14.63
CA CYS A 160 7.25 7.38 -13.24
C CYS A 160 7.20 8.88 -12.90
N THR A 161 6.57 9.68 -13.75
CA THR A 161 6.42 11.14 -13.51
C THR A 161 4.96 11.53 -13.38
N MET A 162 4.69 12.43 -12.43
CA MET A 162 3.39 13.05 -12.28
C MET A 162 3.50 14.55 -12.56
N GLN A 163 2.55 15.07 -13.32
CA GLN A 163 2.45 16.46 -13.69
C GLN A 163 1.07 16.97 -13.27
N VAL A 164 1.03 18.06 -12.51
CA VAL A 164 -0.23 18.68 -12.08
C VAL A 164 -0.13 20.19 -12.15
N ARG A 165 -1.28 20.85 -12.15
CA ARG A 165 -1.38 22.29 -11.98
C ARG A 165 -2.01 22.61 -10.64
N THR A 166 -1.37 23.44 -9.83
CA THR A 166 -1.89 23.79 -8.51
C THR A 166 -2.53 25.18 -8.49
N THR A 167 -3.58 25.35 -7.70
CA THR A 167 -4.23 26.63 -7.38
C THR A 167 -3.66 27.28 -6.12
N ARG A 168 -2.93 26.52 -5.29
CA ARG A 168 -2.34 27.00 -4.03
C ARG A 168 -0.97 26.36 -3.81
N LEU A 169 -0.06 27.10 -3.18
CA LEU A 169 1.22 26.56 -2.70
C LEU A 169 1.13 26.20 -1.22
N GLY A 170 1.85 25.17 -0.80
CA GLY A 170 1.88 24.75 0.60
C GLY A 170 2.61 23.43 0.80
N VAL A 171 2.26 22.74 1.89
CA VAL A 171 2.77 21.39 2.15
C VAL A 171 2.01 20.40 1.30
N MET A 172 2.71 19.75 0.38
CA MET A 172 2.17 18.76 -0.53
C MET A 172 2.75 17.36 -0.24
N GLY A 173 2.04 16.35 -0.71
CA GLY A 173 2.43 14.96 -0.59
C GLY A 173 1.81 14.08 -1.67
N LEU A 174 2.26 12.83 -1.67
CA LEU A 174 1.70 11.75 -2.47
C LEU A 174 0.93 10.81 -1.54
N ALA A 175 -0.28 10.47 -1.94
CA ALA A 175 -1.17 9.58 -1.22
C ALA A 175 -1.47 8.36 -2.10
N MET A 176 -1.43 7.17 -1.50
CA MET A 176 -1.71 5.90 -2.19
C MET A 176 -2.81 5.13 -1.47
N ASN A 177 -3.62 4.38 -2.20
CA ASN A 177 -4.59 3.50 -1.57
C ASN A 177 -3.90 2.46 -0.68
N ARG A 178 -4.19 2.54 0.62
CA ARG A 178 -3.66 1.71 1.70
C ARG A 178 -4.15 0.27 1.60
N TYR A 179 -5.36 0.07 1.08
CA TYR A 179 -6.04 -1.22 1.07
C TYR A 179 -6.13 -1.84 -0.33
N ALA A 180 -5.34 -1.35 -1.29
CA ALA A 180 -5.34 -1.83 -2.68
C ALA A 180 -5.10 -3.36 -2.83
N ASN A 181 -4.48 -4.00 -1.83
CA ASN A 181 -4.23 -5.46 -1.81
C ASN A 181 -5.17 -6.24 -0.89
N LEU A 182 -6.20 -5.59 -0.36
CA LEU A 182 -7.22 -6.20 0.49
C LEU A 182 -8.61 -6.03 -0.15
N PRO A 183 -9.51 -7.02 -0.02
CA PRO A 183 -9.27 -8.36 0.54
C PRO A 183 -8.25 -9.17 -0.29
N PHE A 184 -7.65 -10.18 0.33
CA PHE A 184 -6.78 -11.12 -0.34
C PHE A 184 -7.60 -11.97 -1.33
N GLN A 185 -7.04 -12.19 -2.51
CA GLN A 185 -7.59 -13.14 -3.49
C GLN A 185 -7.36 -14.59 -3.07
N ASN A 186 -6.24 -14.85 -2.39
CA ASN A 186 -5.93 -16.12 -1.75
C ASN A 186 -4.79 -15.97 -0.75
N TRP A 187 -4.70 -16.93 0.16
CA TRP A 187 -3.60 -17.05 1.09
C TRP A 187 -3.26 -18.53 1.33
N GLU A 188 -2.00 -18.76 1.70
CA GLU A 188 -1.48 -20.09 2.04
C GLU A 188 -0.50 -19.95 3.20
N ILE A 189 -0.61 -20.85 4.17
CA ILE A 189 0.35 -21.05 5.24
C ILE A 189 0.83 -22.48 5.13
N SER A 190 2.11 -22.70 4.85
CA SER A 190 2.65 -24.05 4.68
C SER A 190 4.00 -24.20 5.38
N PRO A 191 4.37 -25.43 5.77
CA PRO A 191 5.71 -25.72 6.24
C PRO A 191 6.75 -25.27 5.20
N GLY A 192 7.81 -24.62 5.65
CA GLY A 192 8.89 -24.19 4.76
C GLY A 192 9.81 -25.36 4.37
N ALA A 193 10.57 -25.17 3.30
CA ALA A 193 11.51 -26.19 2.82
C ALA A 193 12.69 -26.45 3.79
N ALA A 194 13.01 -25.48 4.65
CA ALA A 194 14.03 -25.63 5.67
C ALA A 194 13.40 -26.07 7.00
N PRO A 195 14.13 -26.85 7.83
CA PRO A 195 13.66 -27.20 9.17
C PRO A 195 13.33 -25.95 10.00
N ASP A 196 12.30 -26.05 10.84
CA ASP A 196 11.81 -24.98 11.72
C ASP A 196 11.49 -23.67 10.98
N THR A 197 10.93 -23.80 9.78
CA THR A 197 10.42 -22.65 9.02
C THR A 197 8.98 -22.84 8.61
N VAL A 198 8.23 -21.74 8.59
CA VAL A 198 6.87 -21.67 8.04
C VAL A 198 6.83 -20.58 6.98
N LYS A 199 6.23 -20.87 5.84
CA LYS A 199 6.04 -19.94 4.74
C LYS A 199 4.58 -19.47 4.75
N ILE A 200 4.39 -18.16 4.65
CA ILE A 200 3.08 -17.53 4.50
C ILE A 200 3.08 -16.81 3.16
N LYS A 201 2.16 -17.18 2.30
CA LYS A 201 1.93 -16.56 1.00
C LYS A 201 0.62 -15.77 1.07
N LEU A 202 0.71 -14.48 0.78
CA LEU A 202 -0.43 -13.56 0.71
C LEU A 202 -0.53 -13.06 -0.72
N CYS A 203 -1.69 -13.24 -1.33
CA CYS A 203 -1.99 -12.77 -2.68
C CYS A 203 -3.10 -11.74 -2.61
N GLY A 204 -2.73 -10.46 -2.72
CA GLY A 204 -3.68 -9.37 -2.93
C GLY A 204 -4.01 -9.19 -4.41
N ALA A 205 -4.71 -8.10 -4.74
CA ALA A 205 -5.09 -7.79 -6.11
C ALA A 205 -3.87 -7.53 -7.03
N VAL A 206 -2.83 -6.88 -6.51
CA VAL A 206 -1.65 -6.48 -7.30
C VAL A 206 -0.37 -7.15 -6.80
N VAL A 207 -0.28 -7.47 -5.51
CA VAL A 207 0.93 -8.02 -4.89
C VAL A 207 0.73 -9.46 -4.47
N VAL A 208 1.65 -10.31 -4.92
CA VAL A 208 1.90 -11.63 -4.32
C VAL A 208 3.19 -11.57 -3.51
N ALA A 209 3.10 -11.78 -2.20
CA ALA A 209 4.23 -11.84 -1.29
C ALA A 209 4.29 -13.19 -0.59
N ALA A 210 5.47 -13.79 -0.56
CA ALA A 210 5.78 -14.91 0.31
C ALA A 210 6.78 -14.49 1.38
N ILE A 211 6.43 -14.79 2.63
CA ILE A 211 7.20 -14.45 3.81
C ILE A 211 7.57 -15.74 4.51
N THR A 212 8.85 -15.93 4.80
CA THR A 212 9.35 -17.08 5.53
C THR A 212 9.66 -16.67 6.96
N ILE A 213 9.10 -17.41 7.92
CA ILE A 213 9.30 -17.23 9.35
C ILE A 213 10.30 -18.28 9.83
N LYS A 214 11.27 -17.86 10.64
CA LYS A 214 12.25 -18.73 11.29
C LYS A 214 12.56 -18.19 12.68
N GLY A 215 12.31 -18.99 13.72
CA GLY A 215 12.49 -18.54 15.10
C GLY A 215 11.70 -17.27 15.40
N SER A 216 12.37 -16.22 15.90
CA SER A 216 11.74 -14.93 16.25
C SER A 216 11.69 -13.89 15.12
N GLN A 217 12.01 -14.29 13.89
CA GLN A 217 12.21 -13.39 12.76
C GLN A 217 11.48 -13.88 11.52
N ALA A 218 11.27 -12.95 10.57
CA ALA A 218 10.70 -13.23 9.27
C ALA A 218 11.47 -12.49 8.17
N CYS A 219 11.43 -13.01 6.96
CA CYS A 219 12.00 -12.39 5.77
C CYS A 219 11.09 -12.55 4.56
N VAL A 220 11.20 -11.63 3.59
CA VAL A 220 10.53 -11.79 2.29
C VAL A 220 11.31 -12.84 1.50
N SER A 221 10.67 -13.95 1.15
CA SER A 221 11.26 -15.01 0.32
C SER A 221 10.91 -14.84 -1.14
N GLN A 222 9.71 -14.35 -1.45
CA GLN A 222 9.27 -14.08 -2.81
C GLN A 222 8.40 -12.83 -2.84
N LEU A 223 8.54 -12.02 -3.88
CA LEU A 223 7.63 -10.95 -4.25
C LEU A 223 7.52 -10.97 -5.78
N GLN A 224 6.33 -10.71 -6.31
CA GLN A 224 6.00 -10.88 -7.74
C GLN A 224 7.03 -10.27 -8.72
N GLU A 225 7.22 -10.94 -9.85
CA GLU A 225 8.44 -10.93 -10.68
C GLU A 225 8.79 -9.61 -11.40
N GLY A 226 7.88 -8.63 -11.47
CA GLY A 226 8.19 -7.27 -11.99
C GLY A 226 9.11 -6.45 -11.07
N SER A 227 9.35 -6.95 -9.86
CA SER A 227 9.97 -6.21 -8.75
C SER A 227 11.47 -6.49 -8.53
N LYS A 228 12.10 -7.31 -9.39
CA LYS A 228 13.41 -7.90 -9.09
C LYS A 228 14.50 -6.86 -8.85
N ALA A 229 14.49 -5.67 -9.48
CA ALA A 229 15.58 -4.69 -9.31
C ALA A 229 15.48 -3.86 -8.01
N VAL A 230 14.28 -3.42 -7.62
CA VAL A 230 14.08 -2.40 -6.56
C VAL A 230 14.21 -2.95 -5.14
N LEU A 231 13.88 -4.24 -4.93
CA LEU A 231 13.84 -4.86 -3.59
C LEU A 231 14.80 -6.04 -3.41
N THR A 232 15.79 -6.20 -4.27
CA THR A 232 16.82 -7.25 -4.11
C THR A 232 17.38 -7.31 -2.70
N HIS A 233 17.59 -6.15 -2.06
CA HIS A 233 18.16 -6.02 -0.72
C HIS A 233 17.22 -6.46 0.42
N LEU A 234 15.93 -6.66 0.17
CA LEU A 234 14.97 -7.16 1.17
C LEU A 234 14.89 -8.69 1.20
N TYR A 235 15.17 -9.35 0.08
CA TYR A 235 15.04 -10.81 -0.02
C TYR A 235 15.99 -11.53 0.94
N GLY A 236 15.45 -12.50 1.68
CA GLY A 236 16.23 -13.32 2.62
C GLY A 236 16.76 -12.56 3.85
N LYS A 237 16.49 -11.26 3.99
CA LYS A 237 16.92 -10.47 5.15
C LYS A 237 15.97 -10.70 6.32
N TYR A 238 16.41 -11.48 7.29
CA TYR A 238 15.66 -11.72 8.52
C TYR A 238 15.59 -10.48 9.40
N MET A 239 14.38 -10.12 9.82
CA MET A 239 14.12 -9.01 10.71
C MET A 239 12.96 -9.33 11.65
N LYS A 240 12.77 -8.51 12.69
CA LYS A 240 11.60 -8.64 13.58
C LYS A 240 10.33 -8.33 12.79
N LEU A 241 9.23 -8.99 13.15
CA LEU A 241 7.94 -8.85 12.44
C LEU A 241 7.49 -7.39 12.28
N ASN A 242 7.50 -6.60 13.35
CA ASN A 242 7.13 -5.18 13.29
C ASN A 242 8.04 -4.35 12.37
N GLN A 243 9.32 -4.73 12.26
CA GLN A 243 10.25 -4.07 11.33
C GLN A 243 9.95 -4.50 9.88
N LEU A 244 9.62 -5.77 9.66
CA LEU A 244 9.22 -6.27 8.34
C LEU A 244 7.99 -5.56 7.81
N ILE A 245 6.92 -5.47 8.61
CA ILE A 245 5.67 -4.80 8.24
C ILE A 245 5.96 -3.33 7.87
N LYS A 246 6.67 -2.59 8.74
CA LYS A 246 7.03 -1.19 8.47
C LYS A 246 7.92 -1.02 7.24
N THR A 247 8.82 -1.97 7.00
CA THR A 247 9.69 -1.96 5.82
C THR A 247 8.85 -2.16 4.56
N LEU A 248 7.97 -3.17 4.53
CA LEU A 248 7.06 -3.40 3.40
C LEU A 248 6.19 -2.17 3.12
N GLN A 249 5.60 -1.58 4.17
CA GLN A 249 4.81 -0.35 4.06
C GLN A 249 5.62 0.84 3.54
N PHE A 250 6.89 0.99 3.95
CA PHE A 250 7.78 2.02 3.42
C PHE A 250 7.98 1.90 1.90
N TYR A 251 8.04 0.68 1.39
CA TYR A 251 8.13 0.39 -0.05
C TYR A 251 6.77 0.42 -0.77
N GLY A 252 5.69 0.83 -0.10
CA GLY A 252 4.33 0.87 -0.68
C GLY A 252 3.59 -0.47 -0.68
N ILE A 253 4.19 -1.53 -0.11
CA ILE A 253 3.57 -2.85 0.00
C ILE A 253 2.80 -2.93 1.30
N ASN A 254 1.50 -2.60 1.25
CA ASN A 254 0.63 -2.76 2.41
C ASN A 254 -0.23 -4.02 2.27
N LEU A 255 0.05 -5.01 3.12
CA LEU A 255 -0.64 -6.30 3.18
C LEU A 255 -1.25 -6.56 4.55
N PHE A 256 -1.09 -5.66 5.51
CA PHE A 256 -1.48 -5.89 6.89
C PHE A 256 -2.57 -4.90 7.28
N PRO A 257 -3.83 -5.36 7.47
CA PRO A 257 -4.93 -4.47 7.84
C PRO A 257 -4.74 -3.82 9.21
N GLU A 258 -5.22 -2.58 9.34
CA GLU A 258 -5.35 -1.90 10.62
C GLU A 258 -6.67 -2.27 11.31
N ARG A 259 -6.82 -1.89 12.60
CA ARG A 259 -7.96 -2.33 13.42
C ARG A 259 -9.31 -1.82 12.90
N ASP A 260 -9.30 -0.66 12.26
CA ASP A 260 -10.43 0.06 11.69
C ASP A 260 -10.54 -0.12 10.16
N SER A 261 -9.67 -0.93 9.55
CA SER A 261 -9.68 -1.11 8.09
C SER A 261 -10.99 -1.70 7.54
N TYR A 262 -11.77 -2.39 8.37
CA TYR A 262 -13.11 -2.86 8.04
C TYR A 262 -14.13 -1.72 7.76
N CYS A 263 -13.86 -0.49 8.19
CA CYS A 263 -14.70 0.67 7.87
C CYS A 263 -14.50 1.17 6.44
N TYR A 264 -13.46 0.70 5.76
CA TYR A 264 -12.96 1.25 4.50
C TYR A 264 -12.95 0.24 3.35
N ILE A 265 -13.23 -1.03 3.65
CA ILE A 265 -13.22 -2.12 2.67
C ILE A 265 -14.60 -2.75 2.68
N ASP A 266 -15.30 -2.61 1.55
CA ASP A 266 -16.62 -3.16 1.38
C ASP A 266 -16.57 -4.68 1.16
N GLY A 267 -17.62 -5.36 1.62
CA GLY A 267 -17.83 -6.79 1.34
C GLY A 267 -16.95 -7.75 2.14
N LEU A 268 -16.28 -7.29 3.20
CA LEU A 268 -15.55 -8.18 4.11
C LEU A 268 -16.49 -9.07 4.94
N PRO A 269 -16.11 -10.32 5.20
CA PRO A 269 -16.83 -11.13 6.17
C PRO A 269 -16.55 -10.60 7.59
N HIS A 270 -17.57 -10.11 8.27
CA HIS A 270 -17.47 -9.78 9.70
C HIS A 270 -17.37 -11.08 10.50
N LYS A 271 -16.16 -11.48 10.90
CA LYS A 271 -15.94 -12.75 11.63
C LYS A 271 -15.89 -12.55 13.14
N HIS A 272 -16.31 -13.57 13.89
CA HIS A 272 -16.23 -13.58 15.35
C HIS A 272 -14.76 -13.57 15.83
N ARG A 273 -14.28 -12.37 16.18
CA ARG A 273 -12.87 -12.08 16.49
C ARG A 273 -12.24 -12.98 17.57
N PRO A 274 -12.90 -13.31 18.69
CA PRO A 274 -12.32 -14.24 19.67
C PRO A 274 -12.05 -15.63 19.10
N THR A 275 -12.98 -16.16 18.28
CA THR A 275 -12.82 -17.47 17.62
C THR A 275 -11.68 -17.41 16.61
N GLU A 276 -11.60 -16.34 15.83
CA GLU A 276 -10.53 -16.14 14.85
C GLU A 276 -9.15 -16.04 15.52
N GLN A 277 -9.04 -15.30 16.63
CA GLN A 277 -7.79 -15.22 17.39
C GLN A 277 -7.37 -16.56 18.00
N HIS A 278 -8.32 -17.35 18.50
CA HIS A 278 -8.05 -18.71 18.97
C HIS A 278 -7.58 -19.60 17.82
N LEU A 279 -8.28 -19.55 16.68
CA LEU A 279 -7.92 -20.28 15.47
C LEU A 279 -6.48 -19.98 15.04
N TYR A 280 -6.07 -18.71 14.98
CA TYR A 280 -4.69 -18.35 14.62
C TYR A 280 -3.63 -18.85 15.59
N ARG A 281 -3.97 -19.04 16.88
CA ARG A 281 -3.06 -19.67 17.84
C ARG A 281 -2.97 -21.18 17.60
N CYS A 282 -4.10 -21.84 17.33
CA CYS A 282 -4.13 -23.25 16.97
C CYS A 282 -3.36 -23.49 15.66
N MET A 283 -3.63 -22.73 14.60
CA MET A 283 -2.92 -22.82 13.32
C MET A 283 -1.42 -22.67 13.51
N ALA A 284 -0.98 -21.69 14.31
CA ALA A 284 0.44 -21.49 14.56
C ALA A 284 1.13 -22.70 15.20
N LEU A 285 0.45 -23.41 16.11
CA LEU A 285 0.99 -24.61 16.78
C LEU A 285 1.22 -25.78 15.81
N VAL A 286 0.40 -25.90 14.78
CA VAL A 286 0.42 -27.05 13.86
C VAL A 286 0.94 -26.72 12.45
N ALA A 287 1.12 -25.43 12.14
CA ALA A 287 1.68 -24.94 10.87
C ALA A 287 3.06 -25.52 10.47
N PRO A 288 3.92 -26.00 11.39
CA PRO A 288 5.13 -26.71 10.99
C PRO A 288 4.90 -28.07 10.33
N ALA A 289 3.71 -28.68 10.49
CA ALA A 289 3.36 -29.97 9.89
C ALA A 289 2.17 -29.92 8.92
N LEU A 290 1.31 -28.91 9.06
CA LEU A 290 0.10 -28.75 8.27
C LEU A 290 0.15 -27.50 7.41
N SER A 291 -0.40 -27.62 6.21
CA SER A 291 -0.66 -26.53 5.30
C SER A 291 -2.12 -26.09 5.40
N PHE A 292 -2.35 -24.78 5.33
CA PHE A 292 -3.65 -24.16 5.34
C PHE A 292 -3.80 -23.26 4.12
N THR A 293 -4.94 -23.33 3.46
CA THR A 293 -5.27 -22.45 2.34
C THR A 293 -6.65 -21.82 2.53
N TRP A 294 -6.84 -20.67 1.90
CA TRP A 294 -8.13 -19.98 1.84
C TRP A 294 -9.27 -20.89 1.31
N SER A 295 -10.50 -20.49 1.60
CA SER A 295 -11.70 -21.13 1.04
C SER A 295 -12.65 -20.08 0.51
N ARG A 296 -13.22 -20.31 -0.70
CA ARG A 296 -14.22 -19.40 -1.27
C ARG A 296 -15.51 -19.35 -0.45
N TRP A 297 -15.77 -20.40 0.32
CA TRP A 297 -16.96 -20.52 1.15
C TRP A 297 -16.91 -19.67 2.41
N ASN A 298 -15.72 -19.23 2.82
CA ASN A 298 -15.54 -18.41 4.02
C ASN A 298 -16.37 -17.12 3.97
N LEU A 299 -16.42 -16.47 2.80
CA LEU A 299 -17.24 -15.27 2.59
C LEU A 299 -18.74 -15.52 2.85
N LEU A 300 -19.24 -16.69 2.42
CA LEU A 300 -20.65 -17.06 2.50
C LEU A 300 -21.05 -17.72 3.82
N ALA A 301 -20.07 -18.11 4.66
CA ALA A 301 -20.32 -18.87 5.88
C ALA A 301 -20.95 -18.04 7.02
N GLY A 302 -20.98 -16.71 6.91
CA GLY A 302 -21.47 -15.82 7.96
C GLY A 302 -20.41 -15.51 9.03
N GLU A 303 -20.85 -14.92 10.14
CA GLU A 303 -19.94 -14.35 11.16
C GLU A 303 -19.27 -15.39 12.06
N ASP A 304 -20.04 -16.38 12.54
CA ASP A 304 -19.57 -17.35 13.52
C ASP A 304 -18.80 -18.52 12.93
N LYS A 305 -18.76 -18.64 11.60
CA LYS A 305 -18.20 -19.78 10.88
C LYS A 305 -16.94 -19.37 10.13
N LEU A 306 -15.82 -19.97 10.47
CA LEU A 306 -14.54 -19.77 9.81
C LEU A 306 -14.24 -20.99 8.95
N VAL A 307 -14.09 -20.80 7.64
CA VAL A 307 -13.91 -21.91 6.69
C VAL A 307 -12.58 -21.76 5.98
N PHE A 308 -11.80 -22.82 5.94
CA PHE A 308 -10.52 -22.88 5.22
C PHE A 308 -10.20 -24.33 4.85
N GLN A 309 -9.21 -24.52 4.00
CA GLN A 309 -8.72 -25.85 3.63
C GLN A 309 -7.51 -26.22 4.48
N MET A 310 -7.39 -27.50 4.83
CA MET A 310 -6.28 -28.03 5.61
C MET A 310 -5.69 -29.25 4.89
N LYS A 311 -4.36 -29.33 4.80
CA LYS A 311 -3.64 -30.46 4.21
C LYS A 311 -2.43 -30.84 5.05
N SER A 312 -2.18 -32.12 5.25
CA SER A 312 -0.92 -32.61 5.81
C SER A 312 0.14 -32.81 4.73
N LEU A 313 1.42 -32.66 5.10
CA LEU A 313 2.54 -32.98 4.19
C LEU A 313 2.53 -34.43 3.69
N LYS A 314 1.84 -35.34 4.42
CA LYS A 314 1.75 -36.77 4.08
C LYS A 314 0.55 -37.11 3.20
N ASP A 315 -0.36 -36.16 2.95
CA ASP A 315 -1.58 -36.43 2.19
C ASP A 315 -1.25 -36.60 0.70
N ASP A 316 -1.80 -37.66 0.10
CA ASP A 316 -1.62 -37.99 -1.32
C ASP A 316 -2.15 -36.84 -2.21
N GLU A 317 -1.44 -36.50 -3.28
CA GLU A 317 -1.81 -35.37 -4.15
C GLU A 317 -3.14 -35.57 -4.89
N GLN A 318 -3.63 -36.81 -4.96
CA GLN A 318 -4.84 -37.18 -5.68
C GLN A 318 -6.12 -36.75 -4.97
N THR A 319 -6.09 -36.58 -3.64
CA THR A 319 -7.27 -36.15 -2.87
C THR A 319 -7.14 -34.66 -2.59
N GLY A 320 -8.11 -33.86 -3.06
CA GLY A 320 -8.14 -32.43 -2.78
C GLY A 320 -8.17 -32.15 -1.27
N PRO A 321 -7.62 -31.00 -0.81
CA PRO A 321 -7.51 -30.74 0.61
C PRO A 321 -8.91 -30.55 1.25
N PRO A 322 -9.21 -31.24 2.36
CA PRO A 322 -10.51 -31.17 3.02
C PRO A 322 -10.82 -29.75 3.51
N LEU A 323 -12.12 -29.42 3.52
CA LEU A 323 -12.61 -28.19 4.12
C LEU A 323 -12.80 -28.37 5.62
N VAL A 324 -12.30 -27.41 6.38
CA VAL A 324 -12.44 -27.35 7.83
C VAL A 324 -13.35 -26.17 8.17
N LEU A 325 -14.34 -26.43 9.02
CA LEU A 325 -15.20 -25.42 9.62
C LEU A 325 -14.85 -25.28 11.10
N VAL A 326 -14.61 -24.04 11.52
CA VAL A 326 -14.38 -23.67 12.92
C VAL A 326 -15.48 -22.72 13.38
N THR A 327 -16.05 -23.01 14.53
CA THR A 327 -17.07 -22.21 15.20
C THR A 327 -16.64 -21.94 16.64
N PRO A 328 -17.31 -21.04 17.40
CA PRO A 328 -16.98 -20.83 18.81
C PRO A 328 -17.08 -22.09 19.68
N SER A 329 -17.86 -23.10 19.26
CA SER A 329 -18.10 -24.32 20.05
C SER A 329 -17.35 -25.54 19.55
N LYS A 330 -17.12 -25.67 18.24
CA LYS A 330 -16.52 -26.87 17.65
C LYS A 330 -15.73 -26.61 16.37
N THR A 331 -14.87 -27.56 16.05
CA THR A 331 -14.15 -27.66 14.77
C THR A 331 -14.45 -29.01 14.11
N CYS A 332 -14.70 -29.03 12.81
CA CYS A 332 -15.00 -30.24 12.06
C CYS A 332 -14.53 -30.18 10.60
N ILE A 333 -14.38 -31.36 9.98
CA ILE A 333 -14.18 -31.49 8.54
C ILE A 333 -15.55 -31.57 7.87
N LEU A 334 -15.75 -30.79 6.81
CA LEU A 334 -16.99 -30.73 6.06
C LEU A 334 -17.06 -31.82 4.99
N ASP A 335 -18.27 -32.25 4.67
CA ASP A 335 -18.55 -33.20 3.58
C ASP A 335 -18.45 -32.54 2.18
N CYS A 336 -18.65 -31.21 2.10
CA CYS A 336 -18.48 -30.48 0.85
C CYS A 336 -17.00 -30.15 0.56
N THR A 337 -16.72 -29.81 -0.69
CA THR A 337 -15.39 -29.42 -1.19
C THR A 337 -15.44 -28.04 -1.86
N GLU A 338 -14.29 -27.51 -2.27
CA GLU A 338 -14.21 -26.25 -3.05
C GLU A 338 -14.95 -26.32 -4.39
N ILE A 339 -15.09 -27.50 -4.98
CA ILE A 339 -15.77 -27.69 -6.27
C ILE A 339 -17.28 -27.98 -6.13
N SER A 340 -17.79 -28.13 -4.90
CA SER A 340 -19.21 -28.35 -4.64
C SER A 340 -20.06 -27.20 -5.18
N GLN A 341 -21.28 -27.48 -5.64
CA GLN A 341 -22.15 -26.42 -6.22
C GLN A 341 -22.68 -25.44 -5.17
N ALA A 342 -22.85 -25.89 -3.93
CA ALA A 342 -23.34 -25.09 -2.82
C ALA A 342 -22.56 -25.41 -1.54
N PHE A 343 -22.52 -24.43 -0.63
CA PHE A 343 -21.95 -24.61 0.70
C PHE A 343 -22.81 -25.54 1.54
N SER A 344 -22.19 -26.46 2.26
CA SER A 344 -22.83 -27.34 3.23
C SER A 344 -22.02 -27.34 4.52
N ASP A 345 -22.66 -27.03 5.64
CA ASP A 345 -22.07 -27.08 6.97
C ASP A 345 -22.21 -28.46 7.64
N LYS A 346 -22.54 -29.48 6.86
CA LYS A 346 -22.69 -30.86 7.33
C LYS A 346 -21.34 -31.57 7.42
N GLU A 347 -21.21 -32.34 8.48
CA GLU A 347 -20.09 -33.23 8.74
C GLU A 347 -20.38 -34.62 8.14
N PRO A 348 -19.35 -35.38 7.74
CA PRO A 348 -19.50 -36.78 7.38
C PRO A 348 -20.13 -37.60 8.51
N GLU A 349 -20.88 -38.64 8.15
CA GLU A 349 -21.52 -39.52 9.14
C GLU A 349 -20.48 -40.18 10.07
N GLY A 350 -20.70 -40.06 11.38
CA GLY A 350 -19.78 -40.60 12.39
C GLY A 350 -18.59 -39.70 12.74
N ALA A 351 -18.58 -38.44 12.30
CA ALA A 351 -17.56 -37.47 12.68
C ALA A 351 -17.44 -37.32 14.21
N LYS A 352 -16.20 -37.26 14.69
CA LYS A 352 -15.88 -37.03 16.10
C LYS A 352 -16.05 -35.55 16.43
N TYR A 353 -16.43 -35.28 17.67
CA TYR A 353 -16.46 -33.92 18.20
C TYR A 353 -15.04 -33.46 18.53
N TYR A 354 -14.64 -32.30 18.00
CA TYR A 354 -13.43 -31.59 18.38
C TYR A 354 -13.77 -30.19 18.85
N ALA A 355 -13.27 -29.78 20.01
CA ALA A 355 -13.56 -28.45 20.57
C ALA A 355 -12.85 -27.33 19.81
N ASP A 356 -11.66 -27.61 19.26
CA ASP A 356 -10.89 -26.67 18.45
C ASP A 356 -10.03 -27.36 17.39
N LEU A 357 -9.32 -26.55 16.58
CA LEU A 357 -8.44 -27.05 15.52
C LEU A 357 -7.28 -27.89 16.08
N LEU A 358 -6.79 -27.59 17.28
CA LEU A 358 -5.67 -28.34 17.87
C LEU A 358 -6.11 -29.76 18.23
N GLN A 359 -7.28 -29.92 18.83
CA GLN A 359 -7.86 -31.25 19.11
C GLN A 359 -8.13 -32.03 17.83
N LEU A 360 -8.64 -31.37 16.79
CA LEU A 360 -8.83 -32.01 15.48
C LEU A 360 -7.49 -32.50 14.92
N ALA A 361 -6.47 -31.65 14.90
CA ALA A 361 -5.15 -32.03 14.39
C ALA A 361 -4.50 -33.17 15.20
N MET A 362 -4.65 -33.18 16.53
CA MET A 362 -4.16 -34.28 17.36
C MET A 362 -4.95 -35.59 17.13
N GLY A 363 -6.25 -35.49 16.91
CA GLY A 363 -7.14 -36.64 16.68
C GLY A 363 -6.91 -37.32 15.32
N GLU A 364 -6.69 -36.52 14.27
CA GLU A 364 -6.52 -37.01 12.90
C GLU A 364 -5.07 -37.42 12.59
N PHE A 365 -4.06 -36.69 13.11
CA PHE A 365 -2.65 -36.92 12.79
C PHE A 365 -1.85 -37.64 13.89
N GLY A 366 -2.49 -37.95 15.03
CA GLY A 366 -1.96 -38.83 16.07
C GLY A 366 -0.79 -38.27 16.89
N ASP A 367 -0.04 -39.19 17.52
CA ASP A 367 0.99 -38.87 18.53
C ASP A 367 2.16 -38.06 18.00
N GLU A 368 2.48 -38.16 16.70
CA GLU A 368 3.55 -37.35 16.09
C GLU A 368 3.25 -35.85 16.21
N MET A 369 2.00 -35.46 15.94
CA MET A 369 1.54 -34.08 16.07
C MET A 369 1.65 -33.60 17.52
N VAL A 370 1.29 -34.47 18.47
CA VAL A 370 1.38 -34.18 19.92
C VAL A 370 2.83 -33.93 20.33
N GLN A 371 3.78 -34.76 19.87
CA GLN A 371 5.20 -34.60 20.18
C GLN A 371 5.78 -33.35 19.52
N MET A 372 5.41 -33.05 18.28
CA MET A 372 5.83 -31.83 17.59
C MET A 372 5.39 -30.59 18.36
N VAL A 373 4.12 -30.52 18.75
CA VAL A 373 3.58 -29.39 19.51
C VAL A 373 4.31 -29.23 20.85
N LYS A 374 4.61 -30.33 21.55
CA LYS A 374 5.36 -30.30 22.82
C LYS A 374 6.81 -29.82 22.67
N ASN A 375 7.47 -30.18 21.58
CA ASN A 375 8.87 -29.84 21.33
C ASN A 375 9.06 -28.50 20.61
N SER A 376 7.97 -27.86 20.19
CA SER A 376 8.01 -26.62 19.42
C SER A 376 8.56 -25.46 20.23
N ASN A 377 9.39 -24.62 19.58
CA ASN A 377 9.92 -23.41 20.21
C ASN A 377 8.78 -22.37 20.42
N PRO A 378 8.48 -21.95 21.67
CA PRO A 378 7.38 -21.02 21.94
C PRO A 378 7.52 -19.67 21.23
N THR A 379 8.75 -19.20 21.04
CA THR A 379 9.00 -17.92 20.36
C THR A 379 8.72 -18.02 18.86
N PHE A 380 8.99 -19.17 18.27
CA PHE A 380 8.67 -19.45 16.87
C PHE A 380 7.16 -19.49 16.65
N ILE A 381 6.45 -20.26 17.47
CA ILE A 381 4.99 -20.34 17.42
C ILE A 381 4.34 -18.97 17.65
N HIS A 382 4.86 -18.19 18.62
CA HIS A 382 4.39 -16.83 18.86
C HIS A 382 4.56 -15.94 17.62
N THR A 383 5.69 -16.04 16.93
CA THR A 383 5.98 -15.25 15.72
C THR A 383 5.05 -15.62 14.57
N ILE A 384 4.76 -16.92 14.38
CA ILE A 384 3.77 -17.40 13.41
C ILE A 384 2.38 -16.85 13.76
N SER A 385 1.94 -17.02 15.00
CA SER A 385 0.62 -16.57 15.44
C SER A 385 0.45 -15.05 15.29
N HIS A 386 1.47 -14.28 15.67
CA HIS A 386 1.46 -12.83 15.51
C HIS A 386 1.42 -12.41 14.03
N MET A 387 2.16 -13.09 13.15
CA MET A 387 2.12 -12.81 11.71
C MET A 387 0.72 -13.05 11.12
N ILE A 388 0.12 -14.21 11.42
CA ILE A 388 -1.21 -14.55 10.89
C ILE A 388 -2.26 -13.58 11.43
N GLN A 389 -2.18 -13.21 12.72
CA GLN A 389 -3.05 -12.19 13.31
C GLN A 389 -2.88 -10.81 12.65
N CYS A 390 -1.65 -10.39 12.36
CA CYS A 390 -1.42 -9.13 11.65
C CYS A 390 -2.00 -9.14 10.23
N ALA A 391 -1.96 -10.28 9.54
CA ALA A 391 -2.55 -10.42 8.21
C ALA A 391 -4.09 -10.57 8.27
N SER A 392 -4.65 -11.10 9.36
CA SER A 392 -6.10 -11.33 9.54
C SER A 392 -6.72 -12.08 8.34
N VAL A 393 -6.03 -13.10 7.84
CA VAL A 393 -6.33 -13.78 6.57
C VAL A 393 -7.74 -14.35 6.45
N ILE A 394 -8.41 -14.69 7.55
CA ILE A 394 -9.78 -15.22 7.58
C ILE A 394 -10.84 -14.11 7.47
N SER A 395 -10.58 -12.92 8.03
CA SER A 395 -11.50 -11.78 7.94
C SER A 395 -11.31 -10.94 6.67
N TYR A 396 -10.17 -11.09 6.00
CA TYR A 396 -9.81 -10.31 4.80
C TYR A 396 -9.61 -11.22 3.57
N CYS A 397 -10.40 -12.30 3.41
CA CYS A 397 -10.41 -13.15 2.21
C CYS A 397 -11.83 -13.57 1.78
#